data_AF-A0A967M4N7-F1
#
_entry.id   AF-A0A967M4N7-F1
#
_cell.length_a   1.000
_cell.length_b   1.000
_cell.length_c   1.000
_cell.angle_alpha   90.00
_cell.angle_beta   90.00
_cell.angle_gamma   90.00
#
_symmetry.space_group_name_H-M   'P 1'
#
loop_
_entity.id
_entity.type
_entity.pdbx_description
1 polymer ?
#
loop_
_entity_poly.entity_id
_entity_poly.type
_entity_poly.pdbx_seq_one_letter_code
_entity_poly.pdbx_strand_id
1 'polypeptide(L)'
;VSIGVLVTAFFWLISGAVPFIGLPGIQGLPMATALAVGAMVASVSLATSPAATIAVIMESRAAGPMTRNVLSVVVLKDVVVVVAFAVAQVVVAQQVGVSAIEGGLAAFLLQHIVLSILFGAVVVGG
;
A
#
# COMPACT_ATOMS: atom_id res chain seq x y z
N VAL A 1 2.28 1.64 -12.97
CA VAL A 1 0.89 1.41 -13.46
C VAL A 1 0.72 -0.01 -13.98
N SER A 2 1.51 -0.47 -14.95
CA SER A 2 1.47 -1.83 -15.50
C SER A 2 1.56 -2.95 -14.45
N ILE A 3 2.48 -2.84 -13.49
CA ILE A 3 2.61 -3.81 -12.38
C ILE A 3 1.35 -3.84 -11.51
N GLY A 4 0.78 -2.67 -11.18
CA GLY A 4 -0.42 -2.59 -10.36
C GLY A 4 -1.63 -3.24 -11.03
N VAL A 5 -1.83 -2.98 -12.33
CA VAL A 5 -2.90 -3.60 -13.11
C VAL A 5 -2.74 -5.12 -13.15
N LEU A 6 -1.52 -5.62 -13.33
CA LEU A 6 -1.24 -7.05 -13.35
C LEU A 6 -1.54 -7.70 -11.99
N VAL A 7 -1.11 -7.08 -10.90
CA VAL A 7 -1.34 -7.58 -9.54
C VAL A 7 -2.84 -7.60 -9.21
N THR A 8 -3.57 -6.53 -9.53
CA THR A 8 -5.03 -6.50 -9.31
C THR A 8 -5.76 -7.52 -10.19
N ALA A 9 -5.36 -7.68 -11.46
CA ALA A 9 -5.93 -8.69 -12.35
C ALA A 9 -5.61 -10.12 -11.90
N PHE A 10 -4.44 -10.36 -11.32
CA PHE A 10 -4.08 -11.64 -10.74
C PHE A 10 -4.99 -12.00 -9.55
N PHE A 11 -5.21 -11.05 -8.64
CA PHE A 11 -6.12 -11.24 -7.50
C PHE A 11 -7.58 -11.46 -7.93
N TRP A 12 -7.97 -10.86 -9.05
CA TRP A 12 -9.26 -11.11 -9.68
C TRP A 12 -9.39 -12.53 -10.25
N LEU A 13 -8.35 -13.04 -10.92
CA LEU A 13 -8.35 -14.39 -11.49
C LEU A 13 -8.44 -15.49 -10.41
N ILE A 14 -7.70 -15.33 -9.32
CA ILE A 14 -7.64 -16.34 -8.23
C ILE A 14 -8.84 -16.30 -7.27
N SER A 15 -9.72 -15.28 -7.36
CA SER A 15 -10.92 -15.21 -6.51
C SER A 15 -12.06 -16.15 -6.94
N GLY A 16 -11.84 -16.92 -8.01
CA GLY A 16 -12.81 -17.87 -8.54
C GLY A 16 -13.50 -17.41 -9.83
N ALA A 17 -13.00 -16.37 -10.51
CA ALA A 17 -13.46 -15.97 -11.84
C ALA A 17 -13.22 -17.06 -12.90
N VAL A 18 -12.20 -17.92 -12.69
CA VAL A 18 -11.92 -19.11 -13.53
C VAL A 18 -12.12 -20.38 -12.69
N PRO A 19 -12.97 -21.33 -13.12
CA PRO A 19 -13.06 -22.65 -12.48
C PRO A 19 -11.67 -23.32 -12.48
N PHE A 20 -11.27 -23.98 -11.40
CA PHE A 20 -9.97 -24.65 -11.15
C PHE A 20 -8.79 -23.85 -10.58
N ILE A 21 -8.79 -22.50 -10.57
CA ILE A 21 -7.62 -21.70 -10.09
C ILE A 21 -7.89 -21.01 -8.73
N GLY A 22 -9.09 -21.19 -8.18
CA GLY A 22 -9.44 -20.59 -6.90
C GLY A 22 -8.52 -21.10 -5.78
N LEU A 23 -8.11 -20.22 -4.86
CA LEU A 23 -7.42 -20.61 -3.63
C LEU A 23 -8.40 -20.77 -2.46
N PRO A 24 -8.29 -21.83 -1.63
CA PRO A 24 -9.10 -21.95 -0.42
C PRO A 24 -8.85 -20.73 0.49
N GLY A 25 -9.91 -19.95 0.76
CA GLY A 25 -9.84 -18.66 1.48
C GLY A 25 -10.11 -17.42 0.63
N ILE A 26 -9.99 -17.49 -0.70
CA ILE A 26 -10.33 -16.41 -1.65
C ILE A 26 -11.45 -16.85 -2.63
N GLN A 27 -11.65 -18.16 -2.78
CA GLN A 27 -12.75 -18.76 -3.53
C GLN A 27 -14.11 -18.24 -3.04
N GLY A 28 -14.88 -17.61 -3.93
CA GLY A 28 -16.26 -17.18 -3.65
C GLY A 28 -16.38 -15.81 -2.97
N LEU A 29 -15.29 -15.06 -2.83
CA LEU A 29 -15.35 -13.67 -2.37
C LEU A 29 -16.10 -12.80 -3.40
N PRO A 30 -16.85 -11.78 -2.94
CA PRO A 30 -17.41 -10.78 -3.83
C PRO A 30 -16.32 -10.15 -4.71
N MET A 31 -16.66 -9.93 -5.98
CA MET A 31 -15.79 -9.27 -6.97
C MET A 31 -15.08 -8.02 -6.40
N ALA A 32 -15.85 -7.20 -5.68
CA ALA A 32 -15.37 -5.96 -5.11
C ALA A 32 -14.31 -6.18 -4.01
N THR A 33 -14.43 -7.25 -3.22
CA THR A 33 -13.45 -7.62 -2.19
C THR A 33 -12.15 -8.10 -2.83
N ALA A 34 -12.24 -8.94 -3.87
CA ALA A 34 -11.05 -9.41 -4.61
C ALA A 34 -10.27 -8.25 -5.27
N LEU A 35 -10.98 -7.31 -5.88
CA LEU A 35 -10.39 -6.12 -6.48
C LEU A 35 -9.79 -5.18 -5.42
N ALA A 36 -10.46 -5.00 -4.27
CA ALA A 36 -9.94 -4.18 -3.19
C ALA A 36 -8.63 -4.77 -2.62
N VAL A 37 -8.59 -6.09 -2.39
CA VAL A 37 -7.37 -6.79 -1.95
C VAL A 37 -6.28 -6.69 -3.02
N GLY A 38 -6.63 -6.90 -4.29
CA GLY A 38 -5.72 -6.73 -5.41
C GLY A 38 -5.15 -5.31 -5.53
N ALA A 39 -5.95 -4.27 -5.25
CA ALA A 39 -5.52 -2.88 -5.25
C ALA A 39 -4.60 -2.58 -4.05
N MET A 40 -4.89 -3.16 -2.88
CA MET A 40 -4.05 -3.07 -1.69
C MET A 40 -2.67 -3.68 -1.95
N VAL A 41 -2.60 -4.89 -2.50
CA VAL A 41 -1.31 -5.53 -2.83
C VAL A 41 -0.61 -4.79 -3.99
N ALA A 42 -1.37 -4.27 -4.95
CA ALA A 42 -0.83 -3.45 -6.03
C ALA A 42 -0.16 -2.17 -5.50
N SER A 43 -0.71 -1.54 -4.46
CA SER A 43 -0.11 -0.33 -3.86
C SER A 43 1.27 -0.58 -3.27
N VAL A 44 1.47 -1.68 -2.52
CA VAL A 44 2.77 -2.08 -1.98
C VAL A 44 3.74 -2.42 -3.11
N SER A 45 3.25 -3.03 -4.19
CA SER A 45 4.07 -3.36 -5.37
C SER A 45 4.60 -2.13 -6.11
N LEU A 46 4.07 -0.93 -5.83
CA LEU A 46 4.61 0.33 -6.36
C LEU A 46 5.76 0.89 -5.52
N ALA A 47 6.06 0.32 -4.35
CA ALA A 47 7.20 0.74 -3.53
C ALA A 47 8.52 0.56 -4.30
N THR A 48 9.42 1.54 -4.18
CA THR A 48 10.75 1.48 -4.80
C THR A 48 11.78 1.84 -3.73
N SER A 49 12.96 1.23 -3.77
CA SER A 49 13.98 1.43 -2.75
C SER A 49 14.66 2.81 -2.90
N PRO A 50 14.52 3.72 -1.92
CA PRO A 50 15.26 4.98 -1.91
C PRO A 50 16.77 4.75 -1.73
N ALA A 51 17.15 3.70 -0.99
CA ALA A 51 18.55 3.35 -0.75
C ALA A 51 19.28 3.02 -2.05
N ALA A 52 18.63 2.33 -2.99
CA ALA A 52 19.21 2.06 -4.31
C ALA A 52 19.46 3.34 -5.10
N THR A 53 18.53 4.31 -5.08
CA THR A 53 18.73 5.59 -5.77
C THR A 53 19.87 6.39 -5.15
N ILE A 54 19.95 6.43 -3.81
CA ILE A 54 21.05 7.12 -3.10
C ILE A 54 22.40 6.46 -3.44
N ALA A 55 22.46 5.13 -3.44
CA ALA A 55 23.68 4.40 -3.79
C ALA A 55 24.17 4.74 -5.20
N VAL A 56 23.27 4.78 -6.19
CA VAL A 56 23.63 5.17 -7.57
C VAL A 56 24.11 6.62 -7.65
N ILE A 57 23.48 7.55 -6.92
CA ILE A 57 23.92 8.96 -6.85
C ILE A 57 25.33 9.06 -6.26
N MET A 58 25.61 8.32 -5.19
CA MET A 58 26.91 8.31 -4.53
C MET A 58 28.01 7.69 -5.42
N GLU A 59 27.71 6.58 -6.09
CA GLU A 59 28.63 5.89 -7.00
C GLU A 59 28.95 6.76 -8.22
N SER A 60 27.94 7.37 -8.83
CA SER A 60 28.10 8.25 -9.99
C SER A 60 28.63 9.64 -9.63
N ARG A 61 28.75 9.98 -8.34
CA ARG A 61 29.10 11.32 -7.82
C ARG A 61 28.25 12.43 -8.44
N ALA A 62 26.99 12.13 -8.78
CA ALA A 62 26.10 13.07 -9.44
C ALA A 62 25.72 14.21 -8.49
N ALA A 63 26.07 15.45 -8.84
CA ALA A 63 25.78 16.64 -8.04
C ALA A 63 25.05 17.71 -8.86
N GLY A 64 24.18 18.47 -8.21
CA GLY A 64 23.49 19.60 -8.82
C GLY A 64 21.98 19.66 -8.51
N PRO A 65 21.26 20.58 -9.17
CA PRO A 65 19.83 20.82 -8.92
C PRO A 65 18.97 19.58 -9.20
N MET A 66 19.34 18.82 -10.24
CA MET A 66 18.56 17.65 -10.65
C MET A 66 18.68 16.48 -9.66
N THR A 67 19.89 16.23 -9.13
CA THR A 67 20.10 15.24 -8.06
C THR A 67 19.24 15.58 -6.83
N ARG A 68 19.17 16.86 -6.46
CA ARG A 68 18.36 17.33 -5.32
C ARG A 68 16.87 17.09 -5.55
N ASN A 69 16.37 17.35 -6.76
CA ASN A 69 14.98 17.05 -7.14
C ASN A 69 14.68 15.55 -7.09
N VAL A 70 15.58 14.71 -7.59
CA VAL A 70 15.41 13.24 -7.56
C VAL A 70 15.33 12.74 -6.11
N LEU A 71 16.22 13.21 -5.24
CA LEU A 71 16.18 12.89 -3.80
C LEU A 71 14.85 13.32 -3.16
N SER A 72 14.38 14.54 -3.41
CA SER A 72 13.09 15.02 -2.89
C SER A 72 11.91 14.20 -3.41
N VAL A 73 11.90 13.84 -4.70
CA VAL A 73 10.83 13.02 -5.29
C VAL A 73 10.82 11.60 -4.73
N VAL A 74 11.99 11.00 -4.52
CA VAL A 74 12.11 9.65 -3.98
C VAL A 74 11.58 9.56 -2.56
N VAL A 75 11.89 10.54 -1.70
CA VAL A 75 11.34 10.61 -0.34
C VAL A 75 9.82 10.83 -0.37
N LEU A 76 9.34 11.76 -1.20
CA LEU A 76 7.90 12.03 -1.34
C LEU A 76 7.14 10.78 -1.82
N LYS A 77 7.70 10.04 -2.77
CA LYS A 77 7.11 8.82 -3.31
C LYS A 77 6.86 7.77 -2.23
N ASP A 78 7.78 7.64 -1.27
CA ASP A 78 7.65 6.66 -0.18
C ASP A 78 6.40 6.95 0.66
N VAL A 79 6.19 8.22 1.02
CA VAL A 79 4.97 8.68 1.71
C VAL A 79 3.72 8.42 0.88
N VAL A 80 3.74 8.75 -0.41
CA VAL A 80 2.58 8.55 -1.32
C VAL A 80 2.18 7.07 -1.39
N VAL A 81 3.15 6.15 -1.45
CA VAL A 81 2.88 4.71 -1.49
C VAL A 81 2.26 4.22 -0.18
N VAL A 82 2.77 4.66 0.97
CA VAL A 82 2.21 4.31 2.30
C VAL A 82 0.78 4.81 2.45
N VAL A 83 0.49 6.05 2.03
CA VAL A 83 -0.87 6.61 2.06
C VAL A 83 -1.81 5.82 1.15
N ALA A 84 -1.38 5.49 -0.07
CA ALA A 84 -2.17 4.68 -0.99
C ALA A 84 -2.49 3.29 -0.41
N PHE A 85 -1.52 2.65 0.26
CA PHE A 85 -1.72 1.38 0.95
C PHE A 85 -2.73 1.50 2.09
N ALA A 86 -2.62 2.53 2.94
CA ALA A 86 -3.56 2.75 4.04
C ALA A 86 -5.00 2.97 3.54
N VAL A 87 -5.19 3.74 2.48
CA VAL A 87 -6.52 3.94 1.86
C VAL A 87 -7.07 2.61 1.32
N ALA A 88 -6.26 1.84 0.60
CA ALA A 88 -6.68 0.55 0.08
C ALA A 88 -7.02 -0.45 1.20
N GLN A 89 -6.27 -0.45 2.30
CA GLN A 89 -6.54 -1.26 3.49
C GLN A 89 -7.92 -0.96 4.08
N VAL A 90 -8.29 0.32 4.20
CA VAL A 90 -9.59 0.71 4.74
C VAL A 90 -10.72 0.23 3.85
N VAL A 91 -10.57 0.33 2.52
CA VAL A 91 -11.54 -0.22 1.56
C VAL A 91 -11.67 -1.73 1.70
N VAL A 92 -10.57 -2.46 1.87
CA VAL A 92 -10.60 -3.91 2.10
C VAL A 92 -11.32 -4.25 3.41
N ALA A 93 -11.01 -3.55 4.50
CA ALA A 93 -11.63 -3.80 5.81
C ALA A 93 -13.16 -3.64 5.76
N GLN A 94 -13.66 -2.64 5.03
CA GLN A 94 -15.09 -2.45 4.78
C GLN A 94 -15.72 -3.63 4.04
N GLN A 95 -15.05 -4.15 3.02
CA GLN A 95 -15.59 -5.22 2.17
C GLN A 95 -15.53 -6.62 2.81
N VAL A 96 -14.67 -6.81 3.82
CA VAL A 96 -14.58 -8.08 4.57
C VAL A 96 -15.56 -8.10 5.75
N GLY A 97 -16.30 -7.02 5.99
CA GLY A 97 -17.25 -6.94 7.10
C GLY A 97 -16.57 -6.92 8.47
N VAL A 98 -15.26 -6.64 8.51
CA VAL A 98 -14.60 -6.24 9.75
C VAL A 98 -15.20 -4.89 10.09
N SER A 99 -16.03 -4.87 11.12
CA SER A 99 -16.66 -3.68 11.70
C SER A 99 -15.59 -2.78 12.34
N ALA A 100 -14.77 -2.18 11.48
CA ALA A 100 -13.83 -1.12 11.80
C ALA A 100 -14.54 0.24 11.92
N ILE A 101 -15.82 0.33 11.54
CA ILE A 101 -16.60 1.57 11.56
C ILE A 101 -17.74 1.45 12.56
N GLU A 102 -17.40 1.40 13.84
CA GLU A 102 -18.25 1.97 14.87
C GLU A 102 -17.75 3.42 15.08
N GLY A 103 -18.30 4.39 14.34
CA GLY A 103 -17.98 5.82 14.53
C GLY A 103 -17.59 6.65 13.29
N GLY A 104 -17.56 6.07 12.09
CA GLY A 104 -17.28 6.79 10.83
C GLY A 104 -15.81 6.77 10.40
N LEU A 105 -15.59 6.87 9.07
CA LEU A 105 -14.27 6.80 8.42
C LEU A 105 -13.25 7.79 9.01
N ALA A 106 -13.70 9.01 9.33
CA ALA A 106 -12.87 10.07 9.88
C ALA A 106 -12.38 9.73 11.31
N ALA A 107 -13.26 9.17 12.15
CA ALA A 107 -12.90 8.76 13.51
C ALA A 107 -11.92 7.57 13.49
N PHE A 108 -12.17 6.59 12.61
CA PHE A 108 -11.30 5.44 12.45
C PHE A 108 -9.88 5.83 11.99
N LEU A 109 -9.77 6.72 11.00
CA LEU A 109 -8.49 7.23 10.50
C LEU A 109 -7.76 8.05 11.58
N LEU A 110 -8.46 8.94 12.29
CA LEU A 110 -7.86 9.71 13.39
C LEU A 110 -7.32 8.80 14.48
N GLN A 111 -8.09 7.80 14.90
CA GLN A 111 -7.69 6.89 15.96
C GLN A 111 -6.49 6.03 15.55
N HIS A 112 -6.45 5.55 14.30
CA HIS A 112 -5.31 4.77 13.78
C HIS A 112 -4.05 5.62 13.61
N ILE A 113 -4.17 6.87 13.15
CA ILE A 113 -3.03 7.77 13.01
C ILE A 113 -2.46 8.13 14.39
N VAL A 114 -3.32 8.47 15.36
CA VAL A 114 -2.90 8.82 16.73
C VAL A 114 -2.26 7.63 17.44
N LEU A 115 -2.87 6.44 17.35
CA LEU A 115 -2.30 5.21 17.92
C LEU A 115 -0.96 4.86 17.28
N SER A 116 -0.85 4.95 15.95
CA SER A 116 0.40 4.72 15.21
C SER A 116 1.53 5.64 15.71
N ILE A 117 1.25 6.93 15.86
CA ILE A 117 2.23 7.92 16.35
C ILE A 117 2.65 7.63 17.79
N LEU A 118 1.68 7.34 18.68
CA LEU A 118 1.97 7.00 20.07
C LEU A 118 2.80 5.71 20.19
N PHE A 119 2.44 4.67 19.44
CA PHE A 119 3.19 3.42 19.41
C PHE A 119 4.61 3.63 18.89
N GLY A 120 4.76 4.42 17.82
CA GLY A 120 6.07 4.82 17.31
C GLY A 120 6.89 5.58 18.34
N ALA A 121 6.27 6.53 19.06
CA ALA A 121 6.95 7.31 20.10
C ALA A 121 7.41 6.44 21.29
N VAL A 122 6.63 5.44 21.70
CA VAL A 122 6.98 4.53 22.80
C VAL A 122 8.07 3.54 22.39
N VAL A 123 8.02 3.01 21.16
CA VAL A 123 8.98 2.00 20.67
C VAL A 123 10.31 2.62 20.24
N VAL A 124 10.30 3.86 19.72
CA VAL A 124 11.51 4.57 19.25
C VAL A 124 12.09 5.50 20.32
N GLY A 125 11.24 6.00 21.23
CA GLY A 125 11.64 6.90 22.32
C GLY A 125 12.01 6.21 23.64
N GLY A 126 12.01 4.88 23.69
CA GLY A 126 12.43 4.06 24.84
C GLY A 126 13.82 3.48 24.70
#